data_AF-A0A7J9KDU3-F1
#
_entry.id   AF-A0A7J9KDU3-F1
#
_cell.length_a   1.000
_cell.length_b   1.000
_cell.length_c   1.000
_cell.angle_alpha   90.00
_cell.angle_beta   90.00
_cell.angle_gamma   90.00
#
_symmetry.space_group_name_H-M   'P 1'
#
loop_
_entity.id
_entity.type
_entity.pdbx_description
1 polymer ?
#
loop_
_entity_poly.entity_id
_entity_poly.type
_entity_poly.pdbx_seq_one_letter_code
_entity_poly.pdbx_strand_id
1 'polypeptide(L)'
;MDAWISLNMAWVTEHTDQSTWPWLTWVFSRGKKEQIRIFCCALWVIWNSRNQMLHERKNSSGRDLAFKRGKAMGVYTVCAAFDINNSRSASGMVARDQNGEIAVSNSTLHSNVFSPFVAEALACLEATRLGISMGYNSVTIMGDSKTIINKCKTRVRDKLVLGAIMVDIQNNKTRFQNIVFRFIQRTENVQAHNLAREALRKGEGSYLVEEMRGNLDLEGRWPRNPD
;
A
#
# COMPACT_ATOMS: atom_id res chain seq x y z
N MET A 1 -7.09 13.55 17.72
CA MET A 1 -7.59 12.35 18.45
C MET A 1 -8.39 11.41 17.56
N ASP A 2 -9.08 11.90 16.53
CA ASP A 2 -10.07 11.12 15.76
C ASP A 2 -9.52 10.08 14.76
N ALA A 3 -8.26 10.20 14.33
CA ALA A 3 -7.65 9.31 13.34
C ALA A 3 -7.51 7.86 13.86
N TRP A 4 -7.19 7.69 15.15
CA TRP A 4 -6.96 6.36 15.75
C TRP A 4 -8.27 5.62 16.02
N ILE A 5 -9.33 6.35 16.40
CA ILE A 5 -10.67 5.78 16.58
C ILE A 5 -11.19 5.25 15.24
N SER A 6 -10.99 6.01 14.15
CA SER A 6 -11.39 5.62 12.80
C SER A 6 -10.64 4.38 12.25
N LEU A 7 -9.48 4.07 12.83
CA LEU A 7 -8.65 2.90 12.49
C LEU A 7 -8.88 1.71 13.44
N ASN A 8 -9.91 1.76 14.30
CA ASN A 8 -10.17 0.77 15.35
C ASN A 8 -8.97 0.60 16.31
N MET A 9 -8.29 1.70 16.60
CA MET A 9 -7.04 1.78 17.37
C MET A 9 -7.17 2.78 18.53
N ALA A 10 -8.37 2.94 19.09
CA ALA A 10 -8.61 3.88 20.19
C ALA A 10 -7.67 3.64 21.39
N TRP A 11 -7.32 2.37 21.65
CA TRP A 11 -6.38 1.95 22.69
C TRP A 11 -4.97 2.57 22.56
N VAL A 12 -4.55 2.98 21.36
CA VAL A 12 -3.24 3.64 21.13
C VAL A 12 -3.16 5.00 21.85
N THR A 13 -4.32 5.59 22.18
CA THR A 13 -4.41 6.88 22.87
C THR A 13 -4.48 6.76 24.41
N GLU A 14 -4.54 5.56 24.97
CA GLU A 14 -4.65 5.36 26.43
C GLU A 14 -3.39 5.78 27.20
N HIS A 15 -2.23 5.89 26.54
CA HIS A 15 -0.93 6.24 27.14
C HIS A 15 -0.20 7.37 26.39
N THR A 16 -0.93 8.38 25.92
CA THR A 16 -0.32 9.55 25.22
C THR A 16 0.44 10.53 26.13
N ASP A 17 0.42 10.34 27.46
CA ASP A 17 1.16 11.17 28.43
C ASP A 17 2.65 10.80 28.55
N GLN A 18 3.12 9.76 27.86
CA GLN A 18 4.53 9.36 27.85
C GLN A 18 5.31 10.00 26.70
N SER A 19 6.62 10.13 26.86
CA SER A 19 7.52 10.53 25.79
C SER A 19 7.40 9.58 24.57
N THR A 20 7.71 10.10 23.38
CA THR A 20 7.45 9.44 22.09
C THR A 20 8.00 8.02 22.00
N TRP A 21 9.19 7.78 22.55
CA TRP A 21 9.87 6.49 22.48
C TRP A 21 9.24 5.41 23.38
N PRO A 22 9.05 5.62 24.71
CA PRO A 22 8.31 4.70 25.56
C PRO A 22 6.89 4.38 25.05
N TRP A 23 6.18 5.39 24.55
CA TRP A 23 4.86 5.20 23.95
C TRP A 23 4.93 4.31 22.70
N LEU A 24 5.88 4.56 21.78
CA LEU A 24 6.09 3.71 20.61
C LEU A 24 6.37 2.27 21.04
N THR A 25 7.35 2.05 21.92
CA THR A 25 7.71 0.71 22.41
C THR A 25 6.50 0.00 23.03
N TRP A 26 5.67 0.72 23.79
CA TRP A 26 4.43 0.18 24.35
C TRP A 26 3.43 -0.24 23.26
N VAL A 27 3.19 0.59 22.24
CA VAL A 27 2.29 0.25 21.12
C VAL A 27 2.78 -1.00 20.37
N PHE A 28 4.07 -1.09 20.08
CA PHE A 28 4.67 -2.26 19.41
C PHE A 28 4.64 -3.52 20.29
N SER A 29 4.70 -3.38 21.62
CA SER A 29 4.63 -4.51 22.55
C SER A 29 3.21 -5.10 22.69
N ARG A 30 2.17 -4.31 22.43
CA ARG A 30 0.76 -4.70 22.60
C ARG A 30 0.07 -5.10 21.29
N GLY A 31 0.45 -4.51 20.16
CA GLY A 31 -0.21 -4.72 18.88
C GLY A 31 0.08 -6.09 18.25
N LYS A 32 -0.94 -6.69 17.60
CA LYS A 32 -0.72 -7.84 16.69
C LYS A 32 0.01 -7.38 15.42
N LYS A 33 0.71 -8.28 14.71
CA LYS A 33 1.43 -7.96 13.44
C LYS A 33 0.61 -7.12 12.46
N GLU A 34 -0.68 -7.43 12.28
CA GLU A 34 -1.57 -6.67 11.40
C GLU A 34 -1.88 -5.26 11.92
N GLN A 35 -2.09 -5.11 13.23
CA GLN A 35 -2.32 -3.80 13.85
C GLN A 35 -1.06 -2.95 13.79
N ILE A 36 0.12 -3.53 14.09
CA ILE A 36 1.39 -2.83 13.98
C ILE A 36 1.62 -2.31 12.55
N ARG A 37 1.28 -3.10 11.52
CA ARG A 37 1.34 -2.64 10.12
C ARG A 37 0.44 -1.42 9.90
N ILE A 38 -0.80 -1.46 10.36
CA ILE A 38 -1.75 -0.33 10.25
C ILE A 38 -1.23 0.89 11.02
N PHE A 39 -0.65 0.69 12.21
CA PHE A 39 -0.05 1.74 13.04
C PHE A 39 1.13 2.41 12.33
N CYS A 40 2.06 1.63 11.77
CA CYS A 40 3.18 2.14 10.98
C CYS A 40 2.70 2.89 9.74
N CYS A 41 1.69 2.38 9.03
CA CYS A 41 1.09 3.07 7.89
C CYS A 41 0.47 4.41 8.31
N ALA A 42 -0.22 4.48 9.44
CA ALA A 42 -0.80 5.72 9.96
C ALA A 42 0.28 6.74 10.34
N LEU A 43 1.35 6.31 11.04
CA LEU A 43 2.51 7.15 11.33
C LEU A 43 3.18 7.67 10.06
N TRP A 44 3.31 6.83 9.04
CA TRP A 44 3.85 7.23 7.74
C TRP A 44 2.97 8.28 7.05
N VAL A 45 1.63 8.11 7.06
CA VAL A 45 0.71 9.12 6.51
C VAL A 45 0.85 10.45 7.24
N ILE A 46 0.95 10.42 8.57
CA ILE A 46 1.13 11.62 9.41
C ILE A 46 2.45 12.31 9.08
N TRP A 47 3.54 11.54 9.03
CA TRP A 47 4.87 12.04 8.71
C TRP A 47 4.95 12.61 7.30
N ASN A 48 4.45 11.87 6.29
CA ASN A 48 4.41 12.32 4.90
C ASN A 48 3.59 13.60 4.75
N SER A 49 2.44 13.70 5.45
CA SER A 49 1.64 14.92 5.46
C SER A 49 2.41 16.10 6.06
N ARG A 50 3.13 15.87 7.17
CA ARG A 50 3.94 16.91 7.84
C ARG A 50 5.15 17.33 6.99
N ASN A 51 5.78 16.39 6.30
CA ASN A 51 6.95 16.66 5.47
C ASN A 51 6.59 17.38 4.17
N GLN A 52 5.43 17.09 3.58
CA GLN A 52 4.88 17.91 2.49
C GLN A 52 4.68 19.37 2.91
N MET A 53 4.26 19.63 4.15
CA MET A 53 4.11 21.00 4.66
C MET A 53 5.47 21.69 4.88
N LEU A 54 6.46 20.96 5.40
CA LEU A 54 7.77 21.52 5.74
C LEU A 54 8.67 21.75 4.52
N HIS A 55 8.62 20.87 3.51
CA HIS A 55 9.57 20.89 2.39
C HIS A 55 8.98 21.41 1.07
N GLU A 56 7.65 21.38 0.85
CA GLU A 56 7.04 21.84 -0.42
C GLU A 56 6.34 23.21 -0.33
N ARG A 57 6.40 23.91 0.82
CA ARG A 57 5.76 25.23 1.06
C ARG A 57 4.26 25.30 0.68
N LYS A 58 3.53 24.18 0.70
CA LYS A 58 2.08 24.17 0.49
C LYS A 58 1.37 24.29 1.85
N ASN A 59 0.86 25.49 2.12
CA ASN A 59 -0.01 25.77 3.28
C ASN A 59 -1.37 25.08 3.08
N SER A 60 -1.51 23.87 3.58
CA SER A 60 -2.84 23.28 3.80
C SER A 60 -3.14 23.33 5.28
N SER A 61 -4.18 24.07 5.65
CA SER A 61 -4.60 24.26 7.05
C SER A 61 -5.07 22.94 7.65
N GLY A 62 -5.03 22.79 8.97
CA GLY A 62 -5.49 21.60 9.68
C GLY A 62 -6.95 21.19 9.39
N ARG A 63 -7.78 22.09 8.85
CA ARG A 63 -9.13 21.77 8.33
C ARG A 63 -9.13 21.18 6.92
N ASP A 64 -8.12 21.42 6.10
CA ASP A 64 -7.96 20.79 4.78
C ASP A 64 -7.53 19.31 4.89
N LEU A 65 -6.99 18.90 6.05
CA LEU A 65 -6.59 17.51 6.31
C LEU A 65 -7.79 16.57 6.52
N ALA A 66 -8.94 17.08 7.00
CA ALA A 66 -10.20 16.34 7.06
C ALA A 66 -10.95 16.34 5.71
N PHE A 67 -10.55 17.21 4.77
CA PHE A 67 -11.15 17.37 3.45
C PHE A 67 -10.20 17.08 2.28
N LYS A 68 -9.13 16.30 2.49
CA LYS A 68 -8.41 15.63 1.39
C LYS A 68 -9.17 14.38 0.90
N ARG A 69 -10.47 14.54 0.62
CA ARG A 69 -11.21 13.79 -0.41
C ARG A 69 -10.62 14.19 -1.77
N GLY A 70 -9.38 13.78 -2.06
CA GLY A 70 -8.71 14.31 -3.25
C GLY A 70 -7.25 13.94 -3.41
N LYS A 71 -6.77 12.80 -2.92
CA LYS A 71 -5.55 12.25 -3.52
C LYS A 71 -5.90 11.75 -4.93
N ALA A 72 -5.26 12.36 -5.92
CA ALA A 72 -5.38 11.97 -7.32
C ALA A 72 -4.85 10.54 -7.48
N MET A 73 -5.76 9.68 -7.95
CA MET A 73 -5.57 8.36 -8.54
C MET A 73 -4.32 7.56 -8.16
N GLY A 74 -4.50 6.44 -7.44
CA GLY A 74 -3.43 5.44 -7.30
C GLY A 74 -3.40 4.48 -8.49
N VAL A 75 -2.22 4.23 -9.08
CA VAL A 75 -2.04 3.18 -10.10
C VAL A 75 -1.12 2.11 -9.55
N TYR A 76 -1.63 0.88 -9.44
CA TYR A 76 -0.91 -0.26 -8.89
C TYR A 76 -0.77 -1.37 -9.92
N THR A 77 0.42 -1.95 -10.05
CA THR A 77 0.65 -3.23 -10.73
C THR A 77 0.93 -4.30 -9.67
N VAL A 78 0.20 -5.41 -9.73
CA VAL A 78 0.29 -6.52 -8.77
C VAL A 78 0.62 -7.84 -9.46
N CYS A 79 1.34 -8.71 -8.76
CA CYS A 79 1.59 -10.10 -9.16
C CYS A 79 1.70 -10.97 -7.90
N ALA A 80 1.49 -12.27 -8.04
CA ALA A 80 1.75 -13.22 -6.97
C ALA A 80 2.79 -14.28 -7.36
N ALA A 81 3.55 -14.73 -6.37
CA ALA A 81 4.37 -15.92 -6.43
C ALA A 81 3.78 -16.96 -5.47
N PHE A 82 3.67 -18.21 -5.91
CA PHE A 82 3.02 -19.28 -5.15
C PHE A 82 3.95 -20.49 -5.03
N ASP A 83 4.05 -21.03 -3.81
CA ASP A 83 4.77 -22.27 -3.49
C ASP A 83 3.77 -23.29 -2.94
N ILE A 84 3.46 -24.28 -3.77
CA ILE A 84 2.52 -25.36 -3.46
C ILE A 84 3.05 -26.28 -2.34
N ASN A 85 4.36 -26.51 -2.27
CA ASN A 85 4.95 -27.46 -1.34
C ASN A 85 4.85 -26.94 0.09
N ASN A 86 5.01 -25.64 0.27
CA ASN A 86 4.92 -24.99 1.58
C ASN A 86 3.55 -24.34 1.84
N SER A 87 2.59 -24.44 0.91
CA SER A 87 1.28 -23.75 0.99
C SER A 87 1.42 -22.26 1.31
N ARG A 88 2.36 -21.59 0.63
CA ARG A 88 2.71 -20.18 0.85
C ARG A 88 2.62 -19.41 -0.44
N SER A 89 2.35 -18.11 -0.33
CA SER A 89 2.50 -17.20 -1.45
C SER A 89 3.13 -15.89 -1.00
N ALA A 90 3.60 -15.13 -1.97
CA ALA A 90 3.98 -13.74 -1.79
C ALA A 90 3.28 -12.89 -2.84
N SER A 91 2.83 -11.72 -2.44
CA SER A 91 2.32 -10.69 -3.34
C SER A 91 3.42 -9.66 -3.56
N GLY A 92 3.60 -9.24 -4.81
CA GLY A 92 4.45 -8.11 -5.19
C GLY A 92 3.59 -7.03 -5.80
N MET A 93 3.83 -5.79 -5.40
CA MET A 93 3.07 -4.63 -5.83
C MET A 93 4.00 -3.46 -6.09
N VAL A 94 3.73 -2.74 -7.17
CA VAL A 94 4.41 -1.49 -7.52
C VAL A 94 3.35 -0.43 -7.75
N ALA A 95 3.45 0.68 -7.04
CA ALA A 95 2.66 1.88 -7.29
C ALA A 95 3.46 2.83 -8.16
N ARG A 96 2.83 3.35 -9.21
CA ARG A 96 3.44 4.35 -10.08
C ARG A 96 2.76 5.70 -9.93
N ASP A 97 3.53 6.76 -10.07
CA ASP A 97 3.02 8.12 -10.11
C ASP A 97 2.42 8.45 -11.48
N GLN A 98 1.99 9.70 -11.65
CA GLN A 98 1.41 10.21 -12.91
C GLN A 98 2.40 10.26 -14.08
N ASN A 99 3.71 10.23 -13.81
CA ASN A 99 4.78 10.20 -14.80
C ASN A 99 5.14 8.75 -15.19
N GLY A 100 4.56 7.76 -14.50
CA GLY A 100 4.86 6.34 -14.70
C GLY A 100 6.07 5.85 -13.91
N GLU A 101 6.67 6.71 -13.07
CA GLU A 101 7.80 6.39 -12.21
C GLU A 101 7.34 5.62 -10.98
N ILE A 102 8.21 4.78 -10.44
CA ILE A 102 7.91 3.98 -9.25
C ILE A 102 7.89 4.91 -8.04
N ALA A 103 6.73 5.03 -7.40
CA ALA A 103 6.61 5.78 -6.15
C ALA A 103 6.75 4.86 -4.93
N VAL A 104 6.21 3.65 -5.04
CA VAL A 104 6.19 2.66 -3.93
C VAL A 104 6.36 1.27 -4.50
N SER A 105 7.13 0.44 -3.82
CA SER A 105 7.11 -1.02 -4.03
C SER A 105 6.84 -1.72 -2.70
N ASN A 106 6.00 -2.75 -2.74
CA ASN A 106 5.62 -3.53 -1.57
C ASN A 106 5.58 -5.02 -1.89
N SER A 107 6.02 -5.84 -0.94
CA SER A 107 5.84 -7.27 -0.97
C SER A 107 5.30 -7.79 0.36
N THR A 108 4.36 -8.72 0.27
CA THR A 108 3.72 -9.32 1.43
C THR A 108 3.74 -10.83 1.33
N LEU A 109 3.93 -11.51 2.46
CA LEU A 109 3.85 -12.96 2.55
C LEU A 109 2.51 -13.42 3.09
N HIS A 110 2.07 -14.54 2.54
CA HIS A 110 0.86 -15.23 2.92
C HIS A 110 1.19 -16.71 3.19
N SER A 111 0.67 -17.21 4.31
CA SER A 111 0.65 -18.63 4.64
C SER A 111 -0.74 -19.21 4.38
N ASN A 112 -0.84 -20.54 4.34
CA ASN A 112 -2.10 -21.28 4.12
C ASN A 112 -2.78 -20.90 2.80
N VAL A 113 -1.98 -20.68 1.77
CA VAL A 113 -2.46 -20.46 0.40
C VAL A 113 -2.38 -21.78 -0.32
N PHE A 114 -3.50 -22.23 -0.87
CA PHE A 114 -3.62 -23.57 -1.47
C PHE A 114 -3.77 -23.54 -2.99
N SER A 115 -3.65 -22.36 -3.61
CA SER A 115 -3.81 -22.21 -5.05
C SER A 115 -3.15 -20.92 -5.56
N PRO A 116 -2.56 -20.93 -6.77
CA PRO A 116 -2.10 -19.70 -7.41
C PRO A 116 -3.25 -18.71 -7.66
N PHE A 117 -4.48 -19.18 -7.87
CA PHE A 117 -5.65 -18.29 -8.00
C PHE A 117 -5.96 -17.53 -6.71
N VAL A 118 -5.76 -18.18 -5.55
CA VAL A 118 -5.92 -17.54 -4.23
C VAL A 118 -4.82 -16.51 -4.04
N ALA A 119 -3.58 -16.84 -4.40
CA ALA A 119 -2.43 -15.93 -4.30
C ALA A 119 -2.65 -14.64 -5.12
N GLU A 120 -3.09 -14.77 -6.37
CA GLU A 120 -3.40 -13.63 -7.25
C GLU A 120 -4.58 -12.78 -6.73
N ALA A 121 -5.61 -13.44 -6.18
CA ALA A 121 -6.73 -12.75 -5.56
C ALA A 121 -6.32 -11.97 -4.30
N LEU A 122 -5.43 -12.55 -3.48
CA LEU A 122 -4.85 -11.86 -2.32
C LEU A 122 -4.05 -10.64 -2.75
N ALA A 123 -3.22 -10.74 -3.80
CA ALA A 123 -2.47 -9.59 -4.32
C ALA A 123 -3.41 -8.43 -4.73
N CYS A 124 -4.53 -8.75 -5.39
CA CYS A 124 -5.56 -7.75 -5.74
C CYS A 124 -6.24 -7.16 -4.51
N LEU A 125 -6.54 -7.98 -3.49
CA LEU A 125 -7.14 -7.51 -2.25
C LEU A 125 -6.18 -6.60 -1.48
N GLU A 126 -4.89 -6.91 -1.45
CA GLU A 126 -3.87 -6.06 -0.84
C GLU A 126 -3.77 -4.70 -1.51
N ALA A 127 -3.71 -4.64 -2.85
CA ALA A 127 -3.72 -3.37 -3.56
C ALA A 127 -5.00 -2.56 -3.30
N THR A 128 -6.14 -3.24 -3.20
CA THR A 128 -7.41 -2.59 -2.85
C THR A 128 -7.35 -2.00 -1.44
N ARG A 129 -6.86 -2.76 -0.46
CA ARG A 129 -6.71 -2.30 0.94
C ARG A 129 -5.67 -1.17 1.05
N LEU A 130 -4.58 -1.24 0.30
CA LEU A 130 -3.59 -0.17 0.26
C LEU A 130 -4.19 1.11 -0.33
N GLY A 131 -4.95 1.00 -1.42
CA GLY A 131 -5.64 2.16 -2.00
C GLY A 131 -6.53 2.89 -0.99
N ILE A 132 -7.26 2.11 -0.19
CA ILE A 132 -8.08 2.62 0.93
C ILE A 132 -7.20 3.29 1.98
N SER A 133 -6.16 2.61 2.47
CA SER A 133 -5.31 3.15 3.55
C SER A 133 -4.55 4.40 3.13
N MET A 134 -4.24 4.52 1.83
CA MET A 134 -3.62 5.70 1.25
C MET A 134 -4.59 6.89 1.11
N GLY A 135 -5.89 6.66 1.24
CA GLY A 135 -6.93 7.68 1.08
C GLY A 135 -7.22 8.05 -0.38
N TYR A 136 -6.97 7.14 -1.32
CA TYR A 136 -7.28 7.39 -2.74
C TYR A 136 -8.77 7.26 -3.00
N ASN A 137 -9.35 8.23 -3.73
CA ASN A 137 -10.74 8.16 -4.19
C ASN A 137 -10.89 7.38 -5.50
N SER A 138 -9.82 7.33 -6.29
CA SER A 138 -9.75 6.61 -7.57
C SER A 138 -8.55 5.69 -7.55
N VAL A 139 -8.70 4.43 -7.99
CA VAL A 139 -7.59 3.48 -8.08
C VAL A 139 -7.67 2.64 -9.35
N THR A 140 -6.55 2.46 -10.03
CA THR A 140 -6.39 1.44 -11.08
C THR A 140 -5.49 0.32 -10.57
N ILE A 141 -6.00 -0.91 -10.53
CA ILE A 141 -5.26 -2.11 -10.16
C ILE A 141 -5.03 -2.94 -11.43
N MET A 142 -3.77 -3.23 -11.72
CA MET A 142 -3.33 -3.93 -12.92
C MET A 142 -2.67 -5.26 -12.53
N GLY A 143 -3.04 -6.36 -13.18
CA GLY A 143 -2.45 -7.67 -12.88
C GLY A 143 -2.37 -8.57 -14.12
N ASP A 144 -1.51 -9.60 -14.05
CA ASP A 144 -1.25 -10.54 -15.14
C ASP A 144 -2.13 -11.80 -15.10
N SER A 145 -3.03 -11.91 -14.11
CA SER A 145 -4.03 -12.99 -14.04
C SER A 145 -5.37 -12.55 -14.64
N LYS A 146 -5.60 -12.85 -15.93
CA LYS A 146 -6.85 -12.50 -16.64
C LYS A 146 -8.10 -13.03 -15.91
N THR A 147 -8.03 -14.23 -15.34
CA THR A 147 -9.11 -14.85 -14.58
C THR A 147 -9.47 -14.03 -13.35
N ILE A 148 -8.48 -13.65 -12.55
CA ILE A 148 -8.71 -12.88 -11.30
C ILE A 148 -9.16 -11.46 -11.63
N ILE A 149 -8.50 -10.79 -12.57
CA ILE A 149 -8.90 -9.44 -13.01
C ILE A 149 -10.34 -9.41 -13.50
N ASN A 150 -10.77 -10.40 -14.28
CA ASN A 150 -12.15 -10.47 -14.75
C ASN A 150 -13.13 -10.72 -13.59
N LYS A 151 -12.78 -11.57 -12.62
CA LYS A 151 -13.61 -11.77 -11.41
C LYS A 151 -13.71 -10.50 -10.55
N CYS A 152 -12.65 -9.71 -10.46
CA CYS A 152 -12.69 -8.43 -9.76
C CYS A 152 -13.62 -7.41 -10.47
N LYS A 153 -13.79 -7.50 -11.79
CA LYS A 153 -14.72 -6.67 -12.56
C LYS A 153 -16.18 -7.06 -12.35
N THR A 154 -16.48 -8.35 -12.30
CA THR A 154 -17.86 -8.85 -12.19
C THR A 154 -18.44 -8.60 -10.80
N ARG A 155 -19.76 -8.35 -10.73
CA ARG A 155 -20.52 -8.25 -9.47
C ARG A 155 -21.16 -9.58 -9.05
N VAL A 156 -20.95 -10.63 -9.84
CA VAL A 156 -21.58 -11.95 -9.63
C VAL A 156 -20.81 -12.67 -8.52
N ARG A 157 -21.55 -13.11 -7.50
CA ARG A 157 -21.00 -13.95 -6.42
C ARG A 157 -20.72 -15.35 -6.97
N ASP A 158 -19.46 -15.68 -7.21
CA ASP A 158 -19.05 -17.05 -7.51
C ASP A 158 -19.02 -17.89 -6.22
N LYS A 159 -19.52 -19.14 -6.28
CA LYS A 159 -19.56 -20.12 -5.18
C LYS A 159 -18.21 -20.83 -4.88
N LEU A 160 -17.10 -20.36 -5.44
CA LEU A 160 -15.79 -21.03 -5.34
C LEU A 160 -15.00 -20.62 -4.09
N VAL A 161 -13.92 -21.34 -3.77
CA VAL A 161 -12.96 -21.08 -2.64
C VAL A 161 -12.44 -19.64 -2.59
N LEU A 162 -12.45 -18.93 -3.72
CA LEU A 162 -12.13 -17.51 -3.82
C LEU A 162 -13.21 -16.59 -3.21
N GLY A 163 -14.37 -17.14 -2.84
CA GLY A 163 -15.60 -16.40 -2.55
C GLY A 163 -15.41 -15.35 -1.47
N ALA A 164 -14.75 -15.68 -0.35
CA ALA A 164 -14.51 -14.73 0.73
C ALA A 164 -13.60 -13.57 0.30
N ILE A 165 -12.49 -13.86 -0.38
CA ILE A 165 -11.55 -12.84 -0.88
C ILE A 165 -12.24 -11.95 -1.92
N MET A 166 -13.01 -12.55 -2.82
CA MET A 166 -13.75 -11.79 -3.83
C MET A 166 -14.82 -10.91 -3.19
N VAL A 167 -15.57 -11.42 -2.20
CA VAL A 167 -16.54 -10.64 -1.44
C VAL A 167 -15.86 -9.45 -0.76
N ASP A 168 -14.71 -9.66 -0.13
CA ASP A 168 -13.92 -8.58 0.48
C ASP A 168 -13.51 -7.52 -0.55
N ILE A 169 -13.03 -7.93 -1.73
CA ILE A 169 -12.70 -7.00 -2.82
C ILE A 169 -13.95 -6.22 -3.23
N GLN A 170 -15.08 -6.90 -3.46
CA GLN A 170 -16.32 -6.23 -3.89
C GLN A 170 -16.84 -5.25 -2.84
N ASN A 171 -16.77 -5.60 -1.55
CA ASN A 171 -17.14 -4.70 -0.46
C ASN A 171 -16.20 -3.48 -0.42
N ASN A 172 -14.89 -3.71 -0.54
CA ASN A 172 -13.89 -2.64 -0.53
C ASN A 172 -13.99 -1.70 -1.73
N LYS A 173 -14.44 -2.17 -2.90
CA LYS A 173 -14.67 -1.33 -4.09
C LYS A 173 -15.61 -0.16 -3.79
N THR A 174 -16.58 -0.33 -2.88
CA THR A 174 -17.56 0.72 -2.51
C THR A 174 -16.92 1.92 -1.82
N ARG A 175 -15.69 1.79 -1.32
CA ARG A 175 -14.94 2.86 -0.64
C ARG A 175 -14.26 3.82 -1.60
N PHE A 176 -14.27 3.51 -2.90
CA PHE A 176 -13.72 4.35 -3.96
C PHE A 176 -14.85 5.00 -4.76
N GLN A 177 -14.63 6.23 -5.21
CA GLN A 177 -15.48 6.84 -6.24
C GLN A 177 -15.31 6.10 -7.57
N ASN A 178 -14.08 5.66 -7.86
CA ASN A 178 -13.78 4.90 -9.06
C ASN A 178 -12.70 3.84 -8.76
N ILE A 179 -12.93 2.60 -9.20
CA ILE A 179 -11.91 1.56 -9.13
C ILE A 179 -11.95 0.71 -10.39
N VAL A 180 -10.80 0.63 -11.06
CA VAL A 180 -10.64 -0.05 -12.34
C VAL A 180 -9.68 -1.21 -12.17
N PHE A 181 -10.09 -2.40 -12.60
CA PHE A 181 -9.21 -3.55 -12.71
C PHE A 181 -8.80 -3.72 -14.18
N ARG A 182 -7.50 -3.82 -14.46
CA ARG A 182 -6.97 -3.96 -15.83
C ARG A 182 -6.06 -5.18 -15.91
N PHE A 183 -6.18 -5.91 -17.01
CA PHE A 183 -5.26 -6.99 -17.32
C PHE A 183 -4.09 -6.41 -18.09
N ILE A 184 -2.87 -6.80 -17.71
CA ILE A 184 -1.62 -6.46 -18.40
C ILE A 184 -0.84 -7.74 -18.68
N GLN A 185 0.01 -7.74 -19.70
CA GLN A 185 0.85 -8.91 -19.97
C GLN A 185 1.95 -9.01 -18.89
N ARG A 186 2.40 -10.24 -18.62
CA ARG A 186 3.48 -10.48 -17.65
C ARG A 186 4.78 -9.76 -18.02
N THR A 187 5.05 -9.60 -19.31
CA THR A 187 6.16 -8.82 -19.87
C THR A 187 6.10 -7.35 -19.49
N GLU A 188 4.91 -6.81 -19.21
CA GLU A 188 4.68 -5.44 -18.74
C GLU A 188 4.68 -5.35 -17.20
N ASN A 189 4.60 -6.49 -16.50
CA ASN A 189 4.48 -6.60 -15.04
C ASN A 189 5.72 -7.21 -14.35
N VAL A 190 6.89 -7.09 -14.99
CA VAL A 190 8.13 -7.76 -14.56
C VAL A 190 8.56 -7.35 -13.14
N GLN A 191 8.40 -6.09 -12.79
CA GLN A 191 8.83 -5.58 -11.48
C GLN A 191 8.02 -6.19 -10.32
N ALA A 192 6.69 -6.14 -10.40
CA ALA A 192 5.83 -6.75 -9.38
C ALA A 192 6.04 -8.27 -9.31
N HIS A 193 6.27 -8.90 -10.47
CA HIS A 193 6.57 -10.33 -10.54
C HIS A 193 7.88 -10.69 -9.82
N ASN A 194 8.96 -9.97 -10.10
CA ASN A 194 10.26 -10.18 -9.45
C ASN A 194 10.18 -9.93 -7.95
N LEU A 195 9.46 -8.88 -7.54
CA LEU A 195 9.26 -8.53 -6.15
C LEU A 195 8.53 -9.65 -5.38
N ALA A 196 7.48 -10.23 -5.98
CA ALA A 196 6.76 -11.37 -5.40
C ALA A 196 7.68 -12.60 -5.26
N ARG A 197 8.44 -12.94 -6.32
CA ARG A 197 9.36 -14.09 -6.30
C ARG A 197 10.46 -13.93 -5.26
N GLU A 198 11.02 -12.73 -5.15
CA GLU A 198 12.11 -12.45 -4.22
C GLU A 198 11.62 -12.51 -2.78
N ALA A 199 10.44 -11.97 -2.49
CA ALA A 199 9.83 -12.07 -1.16
C ALA A 199 9.52 -13.51 -0.77
N LEU A 200 9.00 -14.32 -1.70
CA LEU A 200 8.76 -15.75 -1.47
C LEU A 200 10.06 -16.51 -1.21
N ARG A 201 11.12 -16.23 -1.98
CA ARG A 201 12.44 -16.85 -1.86
C ARG A 201 13.11 -16.51 -0.53
N LYS A 202 13.08 -15.24 -0.12
CA LYS A 202 13.65 -14.77 1.15
C LYS A 202 12.81 -15.18 2.35
N GLY A 203 11.51 -15.40 2.16
CA GLY A 203 10.59 -15.60 3.25
C GLY A 203 10.37 -14.34 4.09
N GLU A 204 10.68 -13.16 3.53
CA GLU A 204 10.46 -11.84 4.13
C GLU A 204 9.69 -10.91 3.17
N GLY A 205 8.80 -10.08 3.72
CA GLY A 205 8.13 -9.00 2.98
C GLY A 205 8.88 -7.68 3.13
N SER A 206 8.69 -6.76 2.19
CA SER A 206 9.42 -5.50 2.10
C SER A 206 8.50 -4.35 1.67
N TYR A 207 8.75 -3.14 2.16
CA TYR A 207 8.06 -1.94 1.73
C TYR A 207 9.11 -0.85 1.49
N LEU A 208 9.19 -0.34 0.26
CA LEU A 208 10.13 0.70 -0.13
C LEU A 208 9.36 1.85 -0.78
N VAL A 209 9.66 3.06 -0.31
CA VAL A 209 9.20 4.30 -0.94
C VAL A 209 10.41 4.90 -1.62
N GLU A 210 10.35 5.08 -2.94
CA GLU A 210 11.36 5.88 -3.63
C GLU A 210 10.96 7.33 -3.46
N GLU A 211 11.70 8.06 -2.62
CA GLU A 211 11.57 9.51 -2.53
C GLU A 211 11.89 10.10 -3.91
N MET A 212 11.06 11.03 -4.37
CA MET A 212 11.26 11.74 -5.63
C MET A 212 12.68 12.29 -5.68
N ARG A 213 13.58 11.63 -6.42
CA ARG A 213 14.86 12.21 -6.82
C ARG A 213 14.51 13.35 -7.77
N GLY A 214 14.29 14.53 -7.21
CA GLY A 214 14.38 15.76 -7.96
C GLY A 214 15.79 15.83 -8.51
N ASN A 215 15.91 15.77 -9.84
CA ASN A 215 17.10 16.21 -10.55
C ASN A 215 17.38 17.67 -10.15
N LEU A 216 18.26 17.85 -9.17
CA LEU A 216 19.06 19.05 -9.01
C LEU A 216 20.46 18.74 -9.55
N ASP A 217 20.53 18.42 -10.83
CA ASP A 217 21.73 18.71 -11.61
C ASP A 217 21.62 20.17 -12.05
N LEU A 218 22.14 21.06 -11.21
CA LEU A 218 22.61 22.36 -11.64
C LEU A 218 24.01 22.57 -11.04
N GLU A 219 24.97 22.63 -11.95
CA GLU A 219 26.30 23.18 -11.74
C GLU A 219 26.27 24.44 -10.87
N GLY A 220 27.22 24.59 -9.96
CA GLY A 220 27.37 25.86 -9.25
C GLY A 220 28.30 25.83 -8.05
N ARG A 221 29.59 25.71 -8.30
CA ARG A 221 30.65 26.55 -7.70
C ARG A 221 30.47 26.87 -6.19
N TRP A 222 31.23 26.18 -5.33
CA TRP A 222 31.50 26.61 -3.95
C TRP A 222 31.95 28.09 -3.92
N PRO A 223 31.25 29.00 -3.21
CA PRO A 223 31.84 30.26 -2.82
C PRO A 223 32.90 29.96 -1.75
N ARG A 224 34.12 30.48 -1.95
CA ARG A 224 35.11 30.56 -0.88
C ARG A 224 34.49 31.36 0.27
N ASN A 225 34.66 30.90 1.50
CA ASN A 225 34.39 31.73 2.67
C ASN A 225 35.30 32.98 2.61
N PRO A 226 34.77 34.18 2.83
CA PRO A 226 35.57 35.28 3.32
C PRO A 226 35.75 35.15 4.85
N ASP A 227 36.99 35.48 5.22
CA ASP A 227 37.63 35.70 6.52
C ASP A 227 37.94 34.49 7.41
#